data_AF-A0AAU8I1F1-F1
#
_entry.id   AF-A0AAU8I1F1-F1
#
_cell.length_a   1.000
_cell.length_b   1.000
_cell.length_c   1.000
_cell.angle_alpha   90.00
_cell.angle_beta   90.00
_cell.angle_gamma   90.00
#
_symmetry.space_group_name_H-M   'P 1'
#
loop_
_entity.id
_entity.type
_entity.pdbx_description
1 polymer ?
#
loop_
_entity_poly.entity_id
_entity_poly.type
_entity_poly.pdbx_seq_one_letter_code
_entity_poly.pdbx_strand_id
1 'polypeptide(L)'
;MNLRQLTLAILLACSGAATASDVSDAQASQLFQILGLKEAVSIYAKDSVASAPLFQKLGSDQKGCIAGLVGETIARNTVAQLKTLFQDDDKAERWIQFSKTAAGQRYMQYVAAAAKAVFLSRPVPDRAELLLGMSPAQAAQTQEFIASPAGMVFRAAPPLTPPAMTEAQQAALGDELVNRCRLSESDFS
;
A
#
# COMPACT_ATOMS: atom_id res chain seq x y z
N MET A 1 60.15 8.31 25.30
CA MET A 1 58.77 7.79 25.15
C MET A 1 58.21 8.32 23.85
N ASN A 2 57.98 7.45 22.88
CA ASN A 2 57.82 7.82 21.47
C ASN A 2 56.39 8.27 21.14
N LEU A 3 56.31 9.45 20.52
CA LEU A 3 55.11 10.16 20.02
C LEU A 3 54.38 9.43 18.86
N ARG A 4 54.65 8.14 18.62
CA ARG A 4 54.18 7.37 17.45
C ARG A 4 53.01 6.42 17.75
N GLN A 5 52.52 6.35 18.99
CA GLN A 5 51.44 5.42 19.38
C GLN A 5 50.08 6.09 19.64
N LEU A 6 49.94 7.39 19.39
CA LEU A 6 48.72 8.16 19.66
C LEU A 6 47.91 8.50 18.39
N THR A 7 48.08 7.72 17.33
CA THR A 7 47.43 7.94 16.02
C THR A 7 46.69 6.70 15.49
N LEU A 8 46.28 5.78 16.37
CA LEU A 8 45.49 4.60 15.97
C LEU A 8 44.10 4.50 16.63
N ALA A 9 43.67 5.51 17.40
CA ALA A 9 42.39 5.46 18.12
C ALA A 9 41.26 6.31 17.52
N ILE A 10 41.53 7.13 16.48
CA ILE A 10 40.54 8.11 15.94
C ILE A 10 39.81 7.60 14.69
N LEU A 11 40.22 6.47 14.09
CA LEU A 11 39.60 5.96 12.84
C LEU A 11 38.44 4.97 13.05
N LEU A 12 38.05 4.65 14.30
CA LEU A 12 36.98 3.68 14.59
C LEU A 12 35.64 4.31 15.03
N ALA A 13 35.53 5.65 15.05
CA ALA A 13 34.34 6.35 15.53
C ALA A 13 33.37 6.80 14.41
N CYS A 14 33.64 6.50 13.14
CA CYS A 14 32.78 6.88 12.01
C CYS A 14 32.10 5.70 11.33
N SER A 15 31.85 4.61 12.05
CA SER A 15 30.80 3.65 11.68
C SER A 15 29.45 4.26 12.05
N GLY A 16 29.12 5.41 11.44
CA GLY A 16 27.80 6.00 11.56
C GLY A 16 26.79 4.94 11.13
N ALA A 17 25.83 4.63 12.01
CA ALA A 17 24.67 3.87 11.61
C ALA A 17 24.12 4.56 10.37
N ALA A 18 24.18 3.89 9.21
CA ALA A 18 23.45 4.33 8.04
C ALA A 18 21.99 4.38 8.52
N THR A 19 21.49 5.58 8.76
CA THR A 19 20.10 5.77 9.10
C THR A 19 19.35 5.40 7.84
N ALA A 20 18.73 4.22 7.84
CA ALA A 20 17.83 3.82 6.77
C ALA A 20 16.82 4.97 6.64
N SER A 21 16.76 5.56 5.44
CA SER A 21 15.92 6.73 5.23
C SER A 21 14.47 6.26 5.18
N ASP A 22 13.59 7.06 5.77
CA ASP A 22 12.17 6.76 5.74
C ASP A 22 11.65 6.77 4.31
N VAL A 23 10.68 5.90 4.02
CA VAL A 23 10.02 5.82 2.73
C VAL A 23 9.37 7.17 2.40
N SER A 24 9.72 7.75 1.24
CA SER A 24 9.14 9.02 0.79
C SER A 24 7.68 8.87 0.35
N ASP A 25 6.94 9.98 0.32
CA ASP A 25 5.55 10.00 -0.17
C ASP A 25 5.47 9.62 -1.66
N ALA A 26 6.49 9.95 -2.45
CA ALA A 26 6.59 9.58 -3.85
C ALA A 26 6.73 8.06 -4.01
N GLN A 27 7.64 7.43 -3.24
CA GLN A 27 7.81 5.98 -3.24
C GLN A 27 6.56 5.27 -2.75
N ALA A 28 5.95 5.72 -1.65
CA ALA A 28 4.72 5.13 -1.13
C ALA A 28 3.55 5.24 -2.13
N SER A 29 3.44 6.37 -2.83
CA SER A 29 2.46 6.56 -3.91
C SER A 29 2.72 5.64 -5.11
N GLN A 30 3.98 5.40 -5.46
CA GLN A 30 4.34 4.47 -6.52
C GLN A 30 4.06 3.03 -6.12
N LEU A 31 4.39 2.64 -4.89
CA LEU A 31 4.03 1.35 -4.30
C LEU A 31 2.51 1.14 -4.33
N PHE A 32 1.73 2.14 -3.94
CA PHE A 32 0.27 2.10 -3.99
C PHE A 32 -0.27 1.79 -5.41
N GLN A 33 0.39 2.29 -6.44
CA GLN A 33 0.03 2.02 -7.84
C GLN A 33 0.44 0.60 -8.27
N ILE A 34 1.70 0.20 -8.07
CA ILE A 34 2.20 -1.09 -8.56
C ILE A 34 1.57 -2.29 -7.82
N LEU A 35 1.16 -2.08 -6.57
CA LEU A 35 0.44 -3.09 -5.77
C LEU A 35 -1.05 -3.17 -6.12
N GLY A 36 -1.54 -2.39 -7.09
CA GLY A 36 -2.95 -2.41 -7.51
C GLY A 36 -3.93 -1.84 -6.49
N LEU A 37 -3.43 -1.18 -5.44
CA LEU A 37 -4.25 -0.73 -4.32
C LEU A 37 -5.20 0.40 -4.71
N LYS A 38 -4.84 1.22 -5.71
CA LYS A 38 -5.74 2.26 -6.24
C LYS A 38 -7.07 1.68 -6.73
N GLU A 39 -7.02 0.60 -7.51
CA GLU A 39 -8.23 -0.05 -8.01
C GLU A 39 -8.99 -0.75 -6.87
N ALA A 40 -8.27 -1.46 -6.00
CA ALA A 40 -8.86 -2.14 -4.84
C ALA A 40 -9.62 -1.17 -3.92
N VAL A 41 -9.03 -0.02 -3.59
CA VAL A 41 -9.67 1.04 -2.80
C VAL A 41 -10.90 1.61 -3.51
N SER A 42 -10.80 1.87 -4.81
CA SER A 42 -11.94 2.42 -5.56
C SER A 42 -13.13 1.47 -5.60
N ILE A 43 -12.90 0.17 -5.77
CA ILE A 43 -13.96 -0.84 -5.76
C ILE A 43 -14.51 -1.00 -4.35
N TYR A 44 -13.63 -1.13 -3.35
CA TYR A 44 -14.04 -1.24 -1.95
C TYR A 44 -14.95 -0.08 -1.53
N ALA A 45 -14.55 1.17 -1.81
CA ALA A 45 -15.35 2.34 -1.43
C ALA A 45 -16.73 2.34 -2.12
N LYS A 46 -16.80 1.97 -3.39
CA LYS A 46 -18.08 1.84 -4.12
C LYS A 46 -18.96 0.74 -3.52
N ASP A 47 -18.39 -0.44 -3.26
CA ASP A 47 -19.11 -1.58 -2.70
C ASP A 47 -19.59 -1.28 -1.27
N SER A 48 -18.78 -0.62 -0.44
CA SER A 48 -19.15 -0.17 0.90
C SER A 48 -20.31 0.84 0.87
N VAL A 49 -20.27 1.82 -0.03
CA VAL A 49 -21.37 2.80 -0.15
C VAL A 49 -22.63 2.14 -0.71
N ALA A 50 -22.50 1.26 -1.70
CA ALA A 50 -23.63 0.57 -2.31
C ALA A 50 -24.32 -0.42 -1.35
N SER A 51 -23.58 -1.03 -0.43
CA SER A 51 -24.11 -2.00 0.54
C SER A 51 -24.62 -1.36 1.84
N ALA A 52 -24.20 -0.15 2.16
CA ALA A 52 -24.61 0.53 3.39
C ALA A 52 -26.10 0.93 3.35
N PRO A 53 -26.93 0.50 4.33
CA PRO A 53 -28.35 0.86 4.38
C PRO A 53 -28.62 2.37 4.37
N LEU A 54 -27.76 3.14 5.04
CA LEU A 54 -27.85 4.60 5.14
C LEU A 54 -27.85 5.30 3.78
N PHE A 55 -27.16 4.75 2.79
CA PHE A 55 -27.02 5.39 1.48
C PHE A 55 -28.04 4.87 0.47
N GLN A 56 -28.91 3.91 0.80
CA GLN A 56 -29.78 3.25 -0.17
C GLN A 56 -30.72 4.23 -0.89
N LYS A 57 -31.24 5.23 -0.16
CA LYS A 57 -32.15 6.26 -0.68
C LYS A 57 -31.47 7.29 -1.61
N LEU A 58 -30.13 7.36 -1.59
CA LEU A 58 -29.38 8.35 -2.36
C LEU A 58 -29.37 8.03 -3.86
N GLY A 59 -29.33 9.10 -4.67
CA GLY A 59 -29.12 9.00 -6.12
C GLY A 59 -27.73 8.46 -6.48
N SER A 60 -27.55 8.01 -7.73
CA SER A 60 -26.27 7.50 -8.24
C SER A 60 -25.13 8.50 -8.09
N ASP A 61 -25.41 9.77 -8.35
CA ASP A 61 -24.39 10.82 -8.33
C ASP A 61 -23.90 11.12 -6.91
N GLN A 62 -24.83 11.14 -5.94
CA GLN A 62 -24.51 11.28 -4.52
C GLN A 62 -23.70 10.08 -4.02
N LYS A 63 -24.14 8.84 -4.33
CA LYS A 63 -23.39 7.62 -3.99
C LYS A 63 -21.99 7.63 -4.60
N GLY A 64 -21.87 8.06 -5.85
CA GLY A 64 -20.59 8.21 -6.55
C GLY A 64 -19.66 9.22 -5.87
N CYS A 65 -20.20 10.38 -5.47
CA CYS A 65 -19.45 11.39 -4.72
C CYS A 65 -18.97 10.86 -3.37
N ILE A 66 -19.85 10.23 -2.59
CA ILE A 66 -19.49 9.64 -1.28
C ILE A 66 -18.41 8.59 -1.45
N ALA A 67 -18.56 7.67 -2.40
CA ALA A 67 -17.57 6.64 -2.69
C ALA A 67 -16.21 7.25 -3.10
N GLY A 68 -16.21 8.37 -3.83
CA GLY A 68 -15.01 9.13 -4.16
C GLY A 68 -14.29 9.63 -2.90
N LEU A 69 -15.00 10.31 -2.00
CA LEU A 69 -14.42 10.87 -0.76
C LEU A 69 -13.95 9.80 0.23
N VAL A 70 -14.74 8.74 0.39
CA VAL A 70 -14.34 7.55 1.16
C VAL A 70 -13.05 6.96 0.57
N GLY A 71 -13.01 6.79 -0.76
CA GLY A 71 -11.85 6.27 -1.47
C GLY A 71 -10.60 7.15 -1.31
N GLU A 72 -10.74 8.48 -1.35
CA GLU A 72 -9.63 9.41 -1.10
C GLU A 72 -9.04 9.24 0.30
N THR A 73 -9.90 9.12 1.32
CA THR A 73 -9.47 8.94 2.71
C THR A 73 -8.77 7.61 2.92
N ILE A 74 -9.34 6.53 2.40
CA ILE A 74 -8.71 5.19 2.47
C ILE A 74 -7.37 5.20 1.73
N ALA A 75 -7.29 5.80 0.54
CA ALA A 75 -6.04 5.87 -0.22
C ALA A 75 -4.93 6.59 0.56
N ARG A 76 -5.22 7.74 1.20
CA ARG A 76 -4.25 8.44 2.05
C ARG A 76 -3.78 7.57 3.22
N ASN A 77 -4.69 6.89 3.89
CA ASN A 77 -4.36 5.99 4.99
C ASN A 77 -3.52 4.80 4.52
N THR A 78 -3.84 4.22 3.37
CA THR A 78 -3.05 3.12 2.79
C THR A 78 -1.65 3.57 2.41
N VAL A 79 -1.49 4.76 1.81
CA VAL A 79 -0.15 5.32 1.50
C VAL A 79 0.67 5.52 2.78
N ALA A 80 0.06 6.06 3.85
CA ALA A 80 0.73 6.19 5.14
C ALA A 80 1.13 4.82 5.73
N GLN A 81 0.24 3.83 5.65
CA GLN A 81 0.52 2.47 6.10
C GLN A 81 1.66 1.82 5.31
N LEU A 82 1.75 2.06 3.99
CA LEU A 82 2.85 1.54 3.17
C LEU A 82 4.21 2.06 3.65
N LYS A 83 4.30 3.32 4.08
CA LYS A 83 5.52 3.88 4.67
C LYS A 83 5.91 3.10 5.93
N THR A 84 4.94 2.81 6.81
CA THR A 84 5.15 2.01 8.03
C THR A 84 5.50 0.55 7.75
N LEU A 85 4.94 -0.05 6.70
CA LEU A 85 5.20 -1.45 6.36
C LEU A 85 6.59 -1.66 5.76
N PHE A 86 6.99 -0.76 4.87
CA PHE A 86 8.29 -0.84 4.23
C PHE A 86 9.41 -0.39 5.19
N GLN A 87 9.16 0.64 6.02
CA GLN A 87 10.07 1.24 7.01
C GLN A 87 11.37 1.84 6.46
N ASP A 88 11.75 1.45 5.25
CA ASP A 88 13.08 1.58 4.70
C ASP A 88 12.92 1.83 3.19
N ASP A 89 13.51 2.93 2.72
CA ASP A 89 13.44 3.39 1.34
C ASP A 89 14.13 2.43 0.35
N ASP A 90 15.21 1.76 0.74
CA ASP A 90 15.88 0.74 -0.06
C ASP A 90 14.93 -0.44 -0.37
N LYS A 91 14.12 -0.88 0.60
CA LYS A 91 13.09 -1.92 0.36
C LYS A 91 12.03 -1.41 -0.61
N ALA A 92 11.57 -0.18 -0.46
CA ALA A 92 10.58 0.42 -1.34
C ALA A 92 11.12 0.52 -2.77
N GLU A 93 12.34 1.01 -2.93
CA GLU A 93 13.01 1.14 -4.22
C GLU A 93 13.24 -0.23 -4.89
N ARG A 94 13.63 -1.26 -4.13
CA ARG A 94 13.77 -2.62 -4.66
C ARG A 94 12.46 -3.18 -5.21
N TRP A 95 11.33 -2.93 -4.56
CA TRP A 95 10.01 -3.29 -5.10
C TRP A 95 9.70 -2.52 -6.38
N ILE A 96 9.96 -1.22 -6.40
CA ILE A 96 9.75 -0.35 -7.56
C ILE A 96 10.60 -0.82 -8.74
N GLN A 97 11.89 -1.10 -8.53
CA GLN A 97 12.78 -1.58 -9.59
C GLN A 97 12.41 -2.98 -10.06
N PHE A 98 12.08 -3.90 -9.14
CA PHE A 98 11.63 -5.23 -9.50
C PHE A 98 10.37 -5.16 -10.38
N SER A 99 9.41 -4.30 -10.05
CA SER A 99 8.17 -4.11 -10.83
C SER A 99 8.38 -3.69 -12.29
N LYS A 100 9.56 -3.16 -12.63
CA LYS A 100 9.92 -2.76 -14.01
C LYS A 100 10.48 -3.93 -14.83
N THR A 101 10.82 -5.06 -14.21
CA THR A 101 11.30 -6.27 -14.89
C THR A 101 10.12 -7.11 -15.40
N ALA A 102 10.34 -7.95 -16.41
CA ALA A 102 9.27 -8.83 -16.92
C ALA A 102 8.75 -9.80 -15.85
N ALA A 103 9.63 -10.32 -14.99
CA ALA A 103 9.25 -11.19 -13.87
C ALA A 103 8.44 -10.42 -12.82
N GLY A 104 8.88 -9.20 -12.48
CA GLY A 104 8.21 -8.36 -11.50
C GLY A 104 6.87 -7.83 -11.97
N GLN A 105 6.70 -7.47 -13.25
CA GLN A 105 5.39 -7.10 -13.81
C GLN A 105 4.38 -8.23 -13.63
N ARG A 106 4.78 -9.47 -13.94
CA ARG A 106 3.93 -10.65 -13.75
C ARG A 106 3.65 -10.92 -12.27
N TYR A 107 4.65 -10.77 -11.39
CA TYR A 107 4.46 -10.87 -9.95
C TYR A 107 3.50 -9.80 -9.40
N MET A 108 3.62 -8.53 -9.86
CA MET A 108 2.74 -7.43 -9.46
C MET A 108 1.29 -7.68 -9.88
N GLN A 109 1.02 -8.33 -11.01
CA GLN A 109 -0.34 -8.74 -11.39
C GLN A 109 -0.96 -9.66 -10.34
N TYR A 110 -0.20 -10.66 -9.86
CA TYR A 110 -0.66 -11.52 -8.77
C TYR A 110 -0.84 -10.75 -7.47
N VAL A 111 0.12 -9.90 -7.09
CA VAL A 111 0.04 -9.10 -5.86
C VAL A 111 -1.18 -8.17 -5.89
N ALA A 112 -1.45 -7.52 -7.02
CA ALA A 112 -2.62 -6.68 -7.21
C ALA A 112 -3.93 -7.47 -7.10
N ALA A 113 -4.01 -8.65 -7.72
CA ALA A 113 -5.17 -9.52 -7.62
C ALA A 113 -5.39 -10.02 -6.18
N ALA A 114 -4.31 -10.38 -5.48
CA ALA A 114 -4.35 -10.79 -4.07
C ALA A 114 -4.78 -9.64 -3.16
N ALA A 115 -4.23 -8.44 -3.34
CA ALA A 115 -4.61 -7.25 -2.58
C ALA A 115 -6.09 -6.91 -2.80
N LYS A 116 -6.57 -6.94 -4.04
CA LYS A 116 -8.00 -6.76 -4.37
C LYS A 116 -8.88 -7.81 -3.69
N ALA A 117 -8.47 -9.07 -3.69
CA ALA A 117 -9.20 -10.14 -3.02
C ALA A 117 -9.32 -9.89 -1.51
N VAL A 118 -8.21 -9.51 -0.85
CA VAL A 118 -8.19 -9.17 0.58
C VAL A 118 -9.09 -7.97 0.88
N PHE A 119 -8.98 -6.89 0.09
CA PHE A 119 -9.82 -5.69 0.25
C PHE A 119 -11.31 -5.98 0.17
N LEU A 120 -11.69 -6.93 -0.69
CA LEU A 120 -13.09 -7.26 -0.95
C LEU A 120 -13.57 -8.51 -0.19
N SER A 121 -12.77 -9.03 0.74
CA SER A 121 -13.06 -10.27 1.49
C SER A 121 -13.38 -11.47 0.57
N ARG A 122 -12.63 -11.60 -0.53
CA ARG A 122 -12.76 -12.68 -1.53
C ARG A 122 -11.59 -13.67 -1.41
N PRO A 123 -11.72 -14.89 -1.95
CA PRO A 123 -10.61 -15.84 -2.02
C PRO A 123 -9.40 -15.24 -2.74
N VAL A 124 -8.23 -15.39 -2.13
CA VAL A 124 -6.95 -14.95 -2.72
C VAL A 124 -6.57 -15.93 -3.84
N PRO A 125 -6.14 -15.45 -5.02
CA PRO A 125 -5.71 -16.32 -6.12
C PRO A 125 -4.52 -17.20 -5.71
N ASP A 126 -4.43 -18.39 -6.31
CA ASP A 126 -3.32 -19.30 -6.04
C ASP A 126 -2.02 -18.77 -6.65
N ARG A 127 -0.94 -18.78 -5.87
CA ARG A 127 0.40 -18.43 -6.32
C ARG A 127 0.95 -19.42 -7.35
N ALA A 128 0.48 -20.67 -7.37
CA ALA A 128 0.89 -21.63 -8.39
C ALA A 128 0.51 -21.16 -9.80
N GLU A 129 -0.64 -20.50 -9.96
CA GLU A 129 -1.12 -19.98 -11.25
C GLU A 129 -0.24 -18.86 -11.81
N LEU A 130 0.38 -18.07 -10.93
CA LEU A 130 1.36 -17.05 -11.31
C LEU A 130 2.56 -17.68 -12.03
N LEU A 131 3.07 -18.80 -11.51
CA LEU A 131 4.32 -19.42 -11.96
C LEU A 131 4.14 -20.19 -13.28
N LEU A 132 2.95 -20.71 -13.56
CA LEU A 132 2.64 -21.46 -14.79
C LEU A 132 2.82 -20.64 -16.08
N GLY A 133 2.78 -19.30 -15.99
CA GLY A 133 2.99 -18.40 -17.12
C GLY A 133 4.39 -17.78 -17.21
N MET A 134 5.33 -18.19 -16.36
CA MET A 134 6.69 -17.63 -16.33
C MET A 134 7.69 -18.53 -17.07
N SER A 135 8.62 -17.90 -17.81
CA SER A 135 9.84 -18.60 -18.24
C SER A 135 10.69 -19.01 -17.02
N PRO A 136 11.57 -20.02 -17.15
CA PRO A 136 12.46 -20.43 -16.05
C PRO A 136 13.31 -19.28 -15.48
N ALA A 137 13.79 -18.37 -16.35
CA ALA A 137 14.55 -17.20 -15.93
C ALA A 137 13.70 -16.21 -15.11
N GLN A 138 12.45 -15.97 -15.52
CA GLN A 138 11.53 -15.13 -14.76
C GLN A 138 11.17 -15.76 -13.41
N ALA A 139 10.91 -17.07 -13.39
CA ALA A 139 10.61 -17.78 -12.16
C ALA A 139 11.78 -17.71 -11.16
N ALA A 140 13.01 -17.90 -11.63
CA ALA A 140 14.22 -17.76 -10.81
C ALA A 140 14.37 -16.33 -10.26
N GLN A 141 14.20 -15.31 -11.11
CA GLN A 141 14.26 -13.91 -10.68
C GLN A 141 13.18 -13.56 -9.66
N THR A 142 11.95 -14.06 -9.84
CA THR A 142 10.86 -13.88 -8.89
C THR A 142 11.20 -14.54 -7.55
N GLN A 143 11.69 -15.79 -7.56
CA GLN A 143 12.09 -16.50 -6.33
C GLN A 143 13.22 -15.78 -5.58
N GLU A 144 14.23 -15.30 -6.29
CA GLU A 144 15.31 -14.50 -5.72
C GLU A 144 14.78 -13.23 -5.05
N PHE A 145 13.88 -12.50 -5.73
CA PHE A 145 13.26 -11.31 -5.16
C PHE A 145 12.46 -11.62 -3.89
N ILE A 146 11.61 -12.66 -3.91
CA ILE A 146 10.78 -13.07 -2.77
C ILE A 146 11.63 -13.48 -1.57
N ALA A 147 12.78 -14.12 -1.81
CA ALA A 147 13.72 -14.51 -0.76
C ALA A 147 14.55 -13.35 -0.22
N SER A 148 14.61 -12.22 -0.93
CA SER A 148 15.36 -11.03 -0.51
C SER A 148 14.70 -10.30 0.67
N PRO A 149 15.45 -9.50 1.46
CA PRO A 149 14.88 -8.68 2.52
C PRO A 149 13.73 -7.78 2.07
N ALA A 150 13.74 -7.30 0.82
CA ALA A 150 12.65 -6.51 0.26
C ALA A 150 11.40 -7.37 -0.02
N GLY A 151 11.54 -8.55 -0.63
CA GLY A 151 10.41 -9.46 -0.89
C GLY A 151 9.72 -9.97 0.38
N MET A 152 10.41 -9.88 1.51
CA MET A 152 9.97 -10.30 2.84
C MET A 152 9.10 -9.28 3.59
N VAL A 153 8.93 -8.05 3.06
CA VAL A 153 8.16 -6.95 3.71
C VAL A 153 6.78 -7.42 4.19
N PHE A 154 6.07 -8.23 3.38
CA PHE A 154 4.73 -8.69 3.72
C PHE A 154 4.67 -9.99 4.54
N ARG A 155 5.80 -10.62 4.86
CA ARG A 155 5.78 -11.87 5.67
C ARG A 155 5.58 -11.64 7.16
N ALA A 156 6.04 -10.49 7.66
CA ALA A 156 5.85 -10.09 9.06
C ALA A 156 4.70 -9.09 9.24
N ALA A 157 4.18 -8.54 8.13
CA ALA A 157 3.08 -7.60 8.15
C ALA A 157 1.72 -8.31 8.21
N PRO A 158 0.71 -7.73 8.88
CA PRO A 158 -0.66 -8.15 8.65
C PRO A 158 -1.03 -7.98 7.16
N PRO A 159 -2.00 -8.75 6.63
CA PRO A 159 -2.49 -8.57 5.27
C PRO A 159 -2.87 -7.10 5.02
N LEU A 160 -2.67 -6.62 3.79
CA LEU A 160 -3.12 -5.30 3.36
C LEU A 160 -4.65 -5.26 3.30
N THR A 161 -5.28 -5.10 4.46
CA THR A 161 -6.71 -4.81 4.60
C THR A 161 -6.94 -3.30 4.48
N PRO A 162 -8.16 -2.86 4.15
CA PRO A 162 -8.51 -1.44 4.19
C PRO A 162 -8.23 -0.90 5.59
N PRO A 163 -7.38 0.13 5.75
CA PRO A 163 -7.09 0.69 7.05
C PRO A 163 -8.36 1.30 7.65
N ALA A 164 -8.62 1.02 8.92
CA ALA A 164 -9.72 1.65 9.64
C ALA A 164 -9.52 3.18 9.67
N MET A 165 -10.61 3.92 9.53
CA MET A 165 -10.60 5.37 9.75
C MET A 165 -10.67 5.64 11.25
N THR A 166 -9.83 6.58 11.72
CA THR A 166 -9.95 7.10 13.09
C THR A 166 -11.25 7.88 13.27
N GLU A 167 -11.71 8.06 14.51
CA GLU A 167 -12.91 8.86 14.80
C GLU A 167 -12.81 10.28 14.24
N ALA A 168 -11.62 10.91 14.35
CA ALA A 168 -11.36 12.23 13.78
C ALA A 168 -11.49 12.24 12.25
N GLN A 169 -11.02 11.19 11.57
CA GLN A 169 -11.19 11.04 10.12
C GLN A 169 -12.63 10.80 9.72
N GLN A 170 -13.40 10.05 10.52
CA GLN A 170 -14.82 9.82 10.28
C GLN A 170 -15.63 11.11 10.44
N ALA A 171 -15.34 11.91 11.48
CA ALA A 171 -15.98 13.20 11.69
C ALA A 171 -15.67 14.18 10.54
N ALA A 172 -14.39 14.33 10.19
CA ALA A 172 -13.98 15.20 9.07
C ALA A 172 -14.58 14.75 7.73
N LEU A 173 -14.66 13.43 7.49
CA LEU A 173 -15.32 12.89 6.32
C LEU A 173 -16.81 13.23 6.32
N GLY A 174 -17.51 13.09 7.46
CA GLY A 174 -18.92 13.47 7.58
C GLY A 174 -19.19 14.92 7.14
N ASP A 175 -18.37 15.85 7.62
CA ASP A 175 -18.45 17.27 7.24
C ASP A 175 -18.18 17.48 5.74
N GLU A 176 -17.17 16.78 5.19
CA GLU A 176 -16.87 16.84 3.75
C GLU A 176 -18.00 16.25 2.88
N LEU A 177 -18.63 15.15 3.32
CA LEU A 177 -19.71 14.50 2.59
C LEU A 177 -20.91 15.45 2.43
N VAL A 178 -21.34 16.12 3.50
CA VAL A 178 -22.44 17.09 3.47
C VAL A 178 -22.13 18.23 2.49
N ASN A 179 -20.94 18.82 2.62
CA ASN A 179 -20.55 20.00 1.84
C ASN A 179 -20.28 19.70 0.37
N ARG A 180 -19.55 18.62 0.06
CA ARG A 180 -19.09 18.31 -1.30
C ARG A 180 -20.08 17.46 -2.08
N CYS A 181 -20.85 16.58 -1.42
CA CYS A 181 -21.82 15.71 -2.07
C CYS A 181 -23.25 16.23 -2.05
N ARG A 182 -23.46 17.46 -1.57
CA ARG A 182 -24.77 18.15 -1.53
C ARG A 182 -25.83 17.30 -0.84
N LEU A 183 -25.45 16.72 0.30
CA LEU A 183 -26.35 15.91 1.12
C LEU A 183 -27.10 16.84 2.10
N SER A 184 -28.36 16.54 2.39
CA SER A 184 -29.14 17.23 3.41
C SER A 184 -29.59 16.27 4.53
N GLU A 185 -30.02 16.80 5.67
CA GLU A 185 -30.52 15.97 6.79
C GLU A 185 -31.67 15.04 6.36
N SER A 186 -32.50 15.48 5.41
CA SER A 186 -33.58 14.69 4.82
C SER A 186 -33.12 13.43 4.09
N ASP A 187 -31.85 13.38 3.65
CA ASP A 187 -31.28 12.24 2.96
C ASP A 187 -30.92 11.08 3.91
N PHE A 188 -30.87 11.36 5.22
CA PHE A 188 -30.46 10.42 6.27
C PHE A 188 -31.60 10.03 7.23
N SER A 189 -32.73 10.75 7.18
CA SER A 189 -33.99 10.41 7.86
C SER A 189 -34.80 9.35 7.08
#